data_AF-A0A417RIX4-F1
#
_entry.id   AF-A0A417RIX4-F1
#
_cell.length_a   1.000
_cell.length_b   1.000
_cell.length_c   1.000
_cell.angle_alpha   90.00
_cell.angle_beta   90.00
_cell.angle_gamma   90.00
#
_symmetry.space_group_name_H-M   'P 1'
#
loop_
_entity.id
_entity.type
_entity.pdbx_description
1 polymer ?
#
loop_
_entity_poly.entity_id
_entity_poly.type
_entity_poly.pdbx_seq_one_letter_code
_entity_poly.pdbx_strand_id
1 'polypeptide(L)'
;MKKKWQQLSIFLLDHSFIILFIITGLVFLGFNLFTPYVADDYTYMGGKSLLDMLHKEYMQYMNMNGRSVAHFLARVFLSQNKILFDVINTGMFLWLTYCIYLHANGTKHTRVSKNISALTYLFIPCSIWLFVDVIGQTCLWLVGTCNYMWGAVWIITLLLPYSLYFIHGQNTCQHWYQQIPLILLAVVAGWSSENTSGALIMIMLGWIVYALFTKTKLKAWMFEGLIGTLIGYALLIFSPGHSVRMNDPQYAMSVVDDRNPLLIIAERFANATKFLFTKQIVLILLLAFFIILHIYQKKAKELIYSEILFGLAAFACEYALILSPGRQTDRVTFGVTILLVIACSIGLAGTAYDRKELHFARSAGMTVLLLFTFYQGVNGAYDVVTSYKSATDRVNYVETQVAKGAKQVVVPYITPEPATKYSAQYMLCDLSEFPTFWTNRVFAEHYKLDSVKAVKQERFDLIYKNTERRFTKCSDFTEYLRAIRKKGYTAFLSVHDDGSQFLNRTDKKILKKCGISKTPTFRQSFLAVIDDGKALYSNTGTEKLSYNCTIDAKQFSLLSQGKYNTIDADCSIKMNNQELTSPAGGMHVIVYNKKKHCLVDSVTFTLWCDRNFIR
;
A
#
# COMPACT_ATOMS: atom_id res chain seq x y z
N MET A 1 -24.09 -17.24 -44.06
CA MET A 1 -23.10 -16.58 -43.17
C MET A 1 -23.51 -15.18 -42.72
N LYS A 2 -23.87 -14.25 -43.62
CA LYS A 2 -24.28 -12.86 -43.29
C LYS A 2 -25.39 -12.74 -42.23
N LYS A 3 -26.42 -13.61 -42.29
CA LYS A 3 -27.53 -13.66 -41.32
C LYS A 3 -27.10 -14.07 -39.90
N LYS A 4 -26.12 -14.97 -39.78
CA LYS A 4 -25.55 -15.38 -38.48
C LYS A 4 -24.73 -14.24 -37.85
N TRP A 5 -23.95 -13.52 -38.64
CA TRP A 5 -23.21 -12.33 -38.17
C TRP A 5 -24.14 -11.19 -37.75
N GLN A 6 -25.24 -10.97 -38.48
CA GLN A 6 -26.26 -10.00 -38.08
C GLN A 6 -26.95 -10.40 -36.77
N GLN A 7 -27.36 -11.66 -36.62
CA GLN A 7 -27.93 -12.16 -35.37
C GLN A 7 -26.96 -12.03 -34.18
N LEU A 8 -25.68 -12.35 -34.39
CA LEU A 8 -24.64 -12.16 -33.38
C LEU A 8 -24.47 -10.67 -33.01
N SER A 9 -24.44 -9.77 -33.99
CA SER A 9 -24.33 -8.33 -33.71
C SER A 9 -25.50 -7.78 -32.91
N ILE A 10 -26.73 -8.22 -33.19
CA ILE A 10 -27.93 -7.82 -32.45
C ILE A 10 -27.86 -8.35 -31.02
N PHE A 11 -27.53 -9.63 -30.86
CA PHE A 11 -27.33 -10.24 -29.55
C PHE A 11 -26.28 -9.51 -28.71
N LEU A 12 -25.10 -9.23 -29.29
CA LEU A 12 -24.03 -8.50 -28.61
C LEU A 12 -24.45 -7.09 -28.22
N LEU A 13 -25.23 -6.40 -29.06
CA LEU A 13 -25.75 -5.07 -28.75
C LEU A 13 -26.71 -5.11 -27.58
N ASP A 14 -27.63 -6.08 -27.59
CA ASP A 14 -28.65 -6.26 -26.56
C ASP A 14 -28.07 -6.65 -25.19
N HIS A 15 -26.94 -7.36 -25.18
CA HIS A 15 -26.28 -7.83 -23.96
C HIS A 15 -24.97 -7.09 -23.64
N SER A 16 -24.64 -6.04 -24.39
CA SER A 16 -23.37 -5.32 -24.33
C SER A 16 -23.01 -4.86 -22.92
N PHE A 17 -23.96 -4.27 -22.19
CA PHE A 17 -23.77 -3.88 -20.79
C PHE A 17 -23.38 -5.07 -19.89
N ILE A 18 -24.13 -6.17 -19.96
CA ILE A 18 -23.90 -7.35 -19.11
C ILE A 18 -22.55 -7.99 -19.44
N ILE A 19 -22.21 -8.08 -20.72
CA ILE A 19 -20.91 -8.60 -21.18
C ILE A 19 -19.77 -7.75 -20.61
N LEU A 20 -19.87 -6.42 -20.73
CA LEU A 20 -18.87 -5.50 -20.18
C LEU A 20 -18.77 -5.59 -18.66
N PHE A 21 -19.90 -5.73 -17.97
CA PHE A 21 -19.96 -5.92 -16.52
C PHE A 21 -19.22 -7.18 -16.09
N ILE A 22 -19.49 -8.32 -16.76
CA ILE A 22 -18.81 -9.59 -16.49
C ILE A 22 -17.30 -9.49 -16.79
N ILE A 23 -16.91 -8.92 -17.94
CA ILE A 23 -15.50 -8.74 -18.30
C ILE A 23 -14.77 -7.89 -17.24
N THR A 24 -15.40 -6.79 -16.79
CA THR A 24 -14.85 -5.94 -15.72
C THR A 24 -14.59 -6.76 -14.46
N GLY A 25 -15.54 -7.61 -14.07
CA GLY A 25 -15.43 -8.48 -12.90
C GLY A 25 -14.30 -9.50 -13.04
N LEU A 26 -14.20 -10.17 -14.19
CA LEU A 26 -13.15 -11.18 -14.43
C LEU A 26 -11.75 -10.58 -14.44
N VAL A 27 -11.57 -9.42 -15.08
CA VAL A 27 -10.28 -8.71 -15.09
C VAL A 27 -9.90 -8.30 -13.67
N PHE A 28 -10.81 -7.66 -12.94
CA PHE A 28 -10.53 -7.19 -11.58
C PHE A 28 -10.29 -8.36 -10.60
N LEU A 29 -11.03 -9.47 -10.74
CA LEU A 29 -10.81 -10.69 -9.96
C LEU A 29 -9.42 -11.27 -10.20
N GLY A 30 -8.96 -11.30 -11.46
CA GLY A 30 -7.60 -11.73 -11.78
C GLY A 30 -6.56 -10.92 -11.02
N PHE A 31 -6.68 -9.59 -11.03
CA PHE A 31 -5.78 -8.72 -10.28
C PHE A 31 -5.85 -8.93 -8.76
N ASN A 32 -7.04 -9.13 -8.18
CA ASN A 32 -7.19 -9.43 -6.75
C ASN A 32 -6.51 -10.74 -6.35
N LEU A 33 -6.73 -11.81 -7.12
CA LEU A 33 -6.16 -13.14 -6.85
C LEU A 33 -4.63 -13.11 -6.89
N PHE A 34 -4.05 -12.29 -7.77
CA PHE A 34 -2.60 -12.07 -7.85
C PHE A 34 -2.13 -10.89 -6.97
N THR A 35 -2.90 -10.45 -5.98
CA THR A 35 -2.42 -9.47 -4.99
C THR A 35 -2.09 -10.18 -3.67
N PRO A 36 -0.81 -10.22 -3.25
CA PRO A 36 -0.40 -10.86 -1.99
C PRO A 36 -0.74 -9.98 -0.78
N TYR A 37 -0.55 -10.52 0.43
CA TYR A 37 -0.56 -9.70 1.64
C TYR A 37 0.68 -8.81 1.72
N VAL A 38 0.48 -7.53 2.01
CA VAL A 38 1.54 -6.51 2.00
C VAL A 38 1.43 -5.57 3.19
N ALA A 39 2.57 -5.05 3.64
CA ALA A 39 2.68 -3.97 4.63
C ALA A 39 1.75 -4.15 5.85
N ASP A 40 0.76 -3.26 6.01
CA ASP A 40 -0.14 -3.27 7.17
C ASP A 40 -1.00 -4.54 7.28
N ASP A 41 -1.15 -5.34 6.23
CA ASP A 41 -1.91 -6.59 6.33
C ASP A 41 -1.40 -7.44 7.50
N TYR A 42 -0.08 -7.53 7.67
CA TYR A 42 0.55 -8.26 8.79
C TYR A 42 0.27 -7.60 10.15
N THR A 43 0.15 -6.27 10.21
CA THR A 43 -0.21 -5.51 11.42
C THR A 43 -1.63 -5.81 11.88
N TYR A 44 -2.57 -5.97 10.94
CA TYR A 44 -3.99 -6.15 11.23
C TYR A 44 -4.40 -7.64 11.34
N MET A 45 -3.50 -8.57 11.03
CA MET A 45 -3.72 -10.01 11.24
C MET A 45 -3.77 -10.38 12.72
N GLY A 46 -4.46 -11.49 13.03
CA GLY A 46 -4.42 -12.11 14.36
C GLY A 46 -5.63 -11.85 15.27
N GLY A 47 -6.79 -11.46 14.73
CA GLY A 47 -8.06 -11.48 15.47
C GLY A 47 -8.53 -12.91 15.75
N LYS A 48 -8.71 -13.29 17.02
CA LYS A 48 -9.12 -14.66 17.42
C LYS A 48 -10.63 -14.84 17.48
N SER A 49 -11.37 -13.76 17.76
CA SER A 49 -12.83 -13.73 17.86
C SER A 49 -13.36 -12.34 17.52
N LEU A 50 -14.68 -12.21 17.29
CA LEU A 50 -15.31 -10.92 17.03
C LEU A 50 -15.09 -9.91 18.17
N LEU A 51 -15.15 -10.36 19.42
CA LEU A 51 -14.92 -9.52 20.60
C LEU A 51 -13.46 -9.04 20.67
N ASP A 52 -12.50 -9.90 20.34
CA ASP A 52 -11.08 -9.53 20.26
C ASP A 52 -10.83 -8.49 19.15
N MET A 53 -11.48 -8.66 18.00
CA MET A 53 -11.41 -7.68 16.90
C MET A 53 -12.00 -6.32 17.27
N LEU A 54 -13.15 -6.31 17.95
CA LEU A 54 -13.77 -5.08 18.46
C LEU A 54 -12.89 -4.39 19.49
N HIS A 55 -12.29 -5.15 20.41
CA HIS A 55 -11.37 -4.60 21.40
C HIS A 55 -10.12 -3.99 20.74
N LYS A 56 -9.52 -4.68 19.76
CA LYS A 56 -8.38 -4.16 19.00
C LYS A 56 -8.72 -2.90 18.22
N GLU A 57 -9.91 -2.84 17.62
CA GLU A 57 -10.37 -1.62 16.95
C GLU A 57 -10.61 -0.49 17.95
N TYR A 58 -11.21 -0.76 19.10
CA TYR A 58 -11.36 0.25 20.15
C TYR A 58 -10.01 0.83 20.59
N MET A 59 -9.02 -0.05 20.84
CA MET A 59 -7.67 0.39 21.18
C MET A 59 -7.03 1.21 20.05
N GLN A 60 -7.30 0.87 18.80
CA GLN A 60 -6.83 1.65 17.68
C GLN A 60 -7.50 3.03 17.60
N TYR A 61 -8.83 3.09 17.73
CA TYR A 61 -9.58 4.34 17.73
C TYR A 61 -9.07 5.31 18.80
N MET A 62 -8.73 4.76 19.98
CA MET A 62 -8.19 5.54 21.08
C MET A 62 -6.75 6.00 20.88
N ASN A 63 -5.91 5.26 20.15
CA ASN A 63 -4.45 5.48 20.16
C ASN A 63 -3.82 5.81 18.79
N MET A 64 -4.49 5.59 17.66
CA MET A 64 -3.85 5.70 16.33
C MET A 64 -4.59 6.59 15.33
N ASN A 65 -5.83 6.25 14.97
CA ASN A 65 -6.61 6.99 13.96
C ASN A 65 -8.12 6.71 14.08
N GLY A 66 -8.93 7.59 13.48
CA GLY A 66 -10.39 7.49 13.55
C GLY A 66 -11.06 6.61 12.51
N ARG A 67 -10.36 5.96 11.57
CA ARG A 67 -10.95 5.22 10.43
C ARG A 67 -11.43 3.82 10.81
N SER A 68 -12.26 3.73 11.85
CA SER A 68 -12.54 2.46 12.52
C SER A 68 -13.36 1.48 11.71
N VAL A 69 -14.32 1.96 10.91
CA VAL A 69 -15.13 1.06 10.06
C VAL A 69 -14.23 0.27 9.11
N ALA A 70 -13.31 0.96 8.44
CA ALA A 70 -12.44 0.35 7.44
C ALA A 70 -11.46 -0.63 8.08
N HIS A 71 -10.82 -0.26 9.18
CA HIS A 71 -9.86 -1.10 9.88
C HIS A 71 -10.50 -2.29 10.59
N PHE A 72 -11.72 -2.15 11.10
CA PHE A 72 -12.50 -3.27 11.61
C PHE A 72 -12.81 -4.28 10.51
N LEU A 73 -13.32 -3.83 9.36
CA LEU A 73 -13.60 -4.70 8.21
C LEU A 73 -12.32 -5.37 7.70
N ALA A 74 -11.20 -4.65 7.63
CA ALA A 74 -9.92 -5.23 7.25
C ALA A 74 -9.51 -6.38 8.19
N ARG A 75 -9.63 -6.21 9.52
CA ARG A 75 -9.36 -7.29 10.48
C ARG A 75 -10.28 -8.49 10.30
N VAL A 76 -11.57 -8.25 10.05
CA VAL A 76 -12.53 -9.32 9.76
C VAL A 76 -12.04 -10.10 8.54
N PHE A 77 -11.75 -9.45 7.40
CA PHE A 77 -11.34 -10.14 6.18
C PHE A 77 -9.95 -10.77 6.25
N LEU A 78 -9.01 -10.20 7.00
CA LEU A 78 -7.69 -10.81 7.27
C LEU A 78 -7.78 -12.07 8.13
N SER A 79 -8.87 -12.25 8.88
CA SER A 79 -9.15 -13.50 9.62
C SER A 79 -9.84 -14.57 8.77
N GLN A 80 -10.27 -14.22 7.55
CA GLN A 80 -10.95 -15.14 6.63
C GLN A 80 -9.99 -15.66 5.56
N ASN A 81 -10.50 -16.55 4.70
CA ASN A 81 -9.77 -17.00 3.52
C ASN A 81 -9.58 -15.84 2.52
N LYS A 82 -8.36 -15.67 2.01
CA LYS A 82 -8.00 -14.63 1.02
C LYS A 82 -8.89 -14.66 -0.24
N ILE A 83 -9.24 -15.84 -0.75
CA ILE A 83 -10.10 -15.99 -1.93
C ILE A 83 -11.51 -15.44 -1.65
N LEU A 84 -12.04 -15.65 -0.44
CA LEU A 84 -13.34 -15.09 -0.06
C LEU A 84 -13.29 -13.55 -0.10
N PHE A 85 -12.22 -12.97 0.45
CA PHE A 85 -11.99 -11.54 0.35
C PHE A 85 -11.88 -11.07 -1.11
N ASP A 86 -11.11 -11.76 -1.95
CA ASP A 86 -10.91 -11.37 -3.36
C ASP A 86 -12.22 -11.37 -4.17
N VAL A 87 -13.10 -12.33 -3.92
CA VAL A 87 -14.44 -12.39 -4.52
C VAL A 87 -15.32 -11.24 -4.03
N ILE A 88 -15.34 -10.98 -2.72
CA ILE A 88 -16.15 -9.88 -2.15
C ILE A 88 -15.62 -8.52 -2.60
N ASN A 89 -14.31 -8.33 -2.63
CA ASN A 89 -13.68 -7.11 -3.11
C ASN A 89 -13.99 -6.86 -4.59
N THR A 90 -14.03 -7.93 -5.40
CA THR A 90 -14.50 -7.85 -6.80
C THR A 90 -15.97 -7.44 -6.87
N GLY A 91 -16.83 -8.01 -6.03
CA GLY A 91 -18.22 -7.58 -5.91
C GLY A 91 -18.37 -6.11 -5.54
N MET A 92 -17.54 -5.61 -4.61
CA MET A 92 -17.51 -4.20 -4.21
C MET A 92 -17.07 -3.27 -5.35
N PHE A 93 -16.08 -3.67 -6.14
CA PHE A 93 -15.67 -2.90 -7.32
C PHE A 93 -16.75 -2.85 -8.40
N LEU A 94 -17.39 -3.99 -8.68
CA LEU A 94 -18.52 -4.06 -9.61
C LEU A 94 -19.72 -3.23 -9.12
N TRP A 95 -19.97 -3.23 -7.82
CA TRP A 95 -21.00 -2.39 -7.22
C TRP A 95 -20.64 -0.89 -7.34
N LEU A 96 -19.38 -0.52 -7.11
CA LEU A 96 -18.89 0.85 -7.33
C LEU A 96 -19.15 1.30 -8.77
N THR A 97 -18.70 0.54 -9.77
CA THR A 97 -18.86 0.90 -11.18
C THR A 97 -20.34 0.95 -11.57
N TYR A 98 -21.16 0.05 -11.01
CA TYR A 98 -22.60 0.05 -11.22
C TYR A 98 -23.29 1.27 -10.59
N CYS A 99 -22.94 1.66 -9.36
CA CYS A 99 -23.49 2.86 -8.73
C CYS A 99 -23.15 4.10 -9.56
N ILE A 100 -21.89 4.26 -9.99
CA ILE A 100 -21.48 5.37 -10.87
C ILE A 100 -22.30 5.37 -12.16
N TYR A 101 -22.52 4.20 -12.76
CA TYR A 101 -23.38 4.05 -13.93
C TYR A 101 -24.82 4.51 -13.64
N LEU A 102 -25.39 4.15 -12.49
CA LEU A 102 -26.74 4.57 -12.11
C LEU A 102 -26.84 6.08 -11.82
N HIS A 103 -25.79 6.71 -11.28
CA HIS A 103 -25.74 8.17 -11.15
C HIS A 103 -25.89 8.85 -12.51
N ALA A 104 -25.20 8.32 -13.53
CA ALA A 104 -25.23 8.85 -14.89
C ALA A 104 -26.53 8.53 -15.66
N ASN A 105 -26.99 7.28 -15.60
CA ASN A 105 -28.02 6.76 -16.51
C ASN A 105 -29.39 6.55 -15.86
N GLY A 106 -29.47 6.55 -14.53
CA GLY A 106 -30.67 6.19 -13.78
C GLY A 106 -31.03 4.70 -13.88
N THR A 107 -32.17 4.31 -13.27
CA THR A 107 -32.59 2.89 -13.21
C THR A 107 -33.41 2.43 -14.43
N LYS A 108 -34.00 3.38 -15.16
CA LYS A 108 -34.84 3.09 -16.33
C LYS A 108 -34.02 3.32 -17.60
N HIS A 109 -33.66 2.24 -18.31
CA HIS A 109 -32.97 2.27 -19.60
C HIS A 109 -33.77 2.95 -20.75
N THR A 110 -34.88 3.63 -20.44
CA THR A 110 -35.77 4.26 -21.42
C THR A 110 -35.28 5.65 -21.87
N ARG A 111 -34.41 6.31 -21.11
CA ARG A 111 -33.89 7.66 -21.41
C ARG A 111 -32.51 7.70 -22.08
N VAL A 112 -31.83 6.57 -22.20
CA VAL A 112 -30.50 6.51 -22.81
C VAL A 112 -30.52 5.38 -23.82
N SER A 113 -30.02 5.63 -25.05
CA SER A 113 -29.92 4.55 -26.03
C SER A 113 -29.02 3.42 -25.50
N LYS A 114 -29.32 2.17 -25.83
CA LYS A 114 -28.52 1.00 -25.40
C LYS A 114 -27.02 1.18 -25.68
N ASN A 115 -26.67 1.81 -26.80
CA ASN A 115 -25.27 2.07 -27.18
C ASN A 115 -24.59 3.04 -26.21
N ILE A 116 -25.24 4.15 -25.86
CA ILE A 116 -24.67 5.13 -24.93
C ILE A 116 -24.65 4.57 -23.51
N SER A 117 -25.60 3.72 -23.16
CA SER A 117 -25.59 2.97 -21.91
C SER A 117 -24.35 2.08 -21.77
N ALA A 118 -24.03 1.30 -22.79
CA ALA A 118 -22.84 0.45 -22.80
C ALA A 118 -21.54 1.28 -22.82
N LEU A 119 -21.49 2.36 -23.60
CA LEU A 119 -20.33 3.27 -23.64
C LEU A 119 -20.10 3.97 -22.29
N THR A 120 -21.17 4.40 -21.62
CA THR A 120 -21.07 5.03 -20.30
C THR A 120 -20.58 4.02 -19.28
N TYR A 121 -21.11 2.79 -19.29
CA TYR A 121 -20.59 1.75 -18.43
C TYR A 121 -19.12 1.45 -18.71
N LEU A 122 -18.71 1.34 -19.98
CA LEU A 122 -17.32 1.09 -20.35
C LEU A 122 -16.36 2.23 -19.93
N PHE A 123 -16.81 3.47 -20.04
CA PHE A 123 -16.05 4.66 -19.63
C PHE A 123 -15.59 4.56 -18.16
N ILE A 124 -16.45 4.05 -17.28
CA ILE A 124 -16.25 4.07 -15.83
C ILE A 124 -15.04 3.22 -15.38
N PRO A 125 -15.00 1.89 -15.57
CA PRO A 125 -13.87 1.08 -15.14
C PRO A 125 -12.60 1.47 -15.89
N CYS A 126 -12.66 1.83 -17.18
CA CYS A 126 -11.51 2.34 -17.91
C CYS A 126 -10.93 3.62 -17.29
N SER A 127 -11.79 4.56 -16.91
CA SER A 127 -11.37 5.81 -16.27
C SER A 127 -10.80 5.57 -14.87
N ILE A 128 -11.42 4.70 -14.07
CA ILE A 128 -10.87 4.31 -12.77
C ILE A 128 -9.48 3.66 -12.95
N TRP A 129 -9.36 2.75 -13.92
CA TRP A 129 -8.11 2.05 -14.23
C TRP A 129 -6.98 3.00 -14.65
N LEU A 130 -7.31 4.05 -15.40
CA LEU A 130 -6.33 4.99 -15.95
C LEU A 130 -6.00 6.14 -15.02
N PHE A 131 -6.97 6.65 -14.25
CA PHE A 131 -6.81 7.93 -13.52
C PHE A 131 -6.70 7.78 -12.01
N VAL A 132 -6.96 6.61 -11.42
CA VAL A 132 -6.59 6.35 -10.02
C VAL A 132 -5.07 6.22 -9.93
N ASP A 133 -4.43 6.99 -9.04
CA ASP A 133 -2.97 7.12 -8.98
C ASP A 133 -2.24 5.84 -8.54
N VAL A 134 -2.79 5.12 -7.56
CA VAL A 134 -2.20 3.90 -6.97
C VAL A 134 -3.26 2.83 -6.77
N ILE A 135 -3.87 2.40 -7.88
CA ILE A 135 -5.02 1.47 -7.87
C ILE A 135 -4.73 0.14 -7.17
N GLY A 136 -3.49 -0.37 -7.25
CA GLY A 136 -3.08 -1.55 -6.50
C GLY A 136 -3.20 -1.34 -4.99
N GLN A 137 -2.86 -0.16 -4.49
CA GLN A 137 -2.96 0.18 -3.07
C GLN A 137 -4.37 0.58 -2.63
N THR A 138 -5.20 1.16 -3.51
CA THR A 138 -6.53 1.67 -3.11
C THR A 138 -7.67 0.73 -3.42
N CYS A 139 -7.50 -0.23 -4.32
CA CYS A 139 -8.56 -1.14 -4.77
C CYS A 139 -8.23 -2.63 -4.62
N LEU A 140 -6.96 -3.04 -4.61
CA LEU A 140 -6.56 -4.46 -4.56
C LEU A 140 -6.01 -4.88 -3.19
N TRP A 141 -5.08 -4.09 -2.64
CA TRP A 141 -4.51 -4.31 -1.31
C TRP A 141 -5.63 -4.34 -0.25
N LEU A 142 -5.68 -5.37 0.59
CA LEU A 142 -6.80 -5.62 1.51
C LEU A 142 -7.08 -4.45 2.46
N VAL A 143 -6.11 -4.06 3.29
CA VAL A 143 -6.30 -2.92 4.20
C VAL A 143 -6.55 -1.63 3.43
N GLY A 144 -5.89 -1.46 2.28
CA GLY A 144 -6.06 -0.30 1.41
C GLY A 144 -7.47 -0.17 0.84
N THR A 145 -8.03 -1.23 0.25
CA THR A 145 -9.36 -1.20 -0.37
C THR A 145 -10.48 -0.99 0.64
N CYS A 146 -10.36 -1.57 1.85
CA CYS A 146 -11.30 -1.26 2.94
C CYS A 146 -11.27 0.23 3.31
N ASN A 147 -10.09 0.87 3.27
CA ASN A 147 -9.90 2.29 3.59
C ASN A 147 -10.33 3.26 2.48
N TYR A 148 -10.23 2.87 1.21
CA TYR A 148 -10.45 3.77 0.07
C TYR A 148 -11.65 3.35 -0.79
N MET A 149 -11.56 2.23 -1.52
CA MET A 149 -12.61 1.79 -2.44
C MET A 149 -13.93 1.49 -1.74
N TRP A 150 -13.90 0.78 -0.60
CA TRP A 150 -15.12 0.43 0.13
C TRP A 150 -15.76 1.67 0.76
N GLY A 151 -14.95 2.57 1.31
CA GLY A 151 -15.40 3.90 1.76
C GLY A 151 -16.13 4.65 0.64
N ALA A 152 -15.56 4.71 -0.55
CA ALA A 152 -16.21 5.32 -1.71
C ALA A 152 -17.50 4.59 -2.11
N VAL A 153 -17.54 3.25 -2.08
CA VAL A 153 -18.78 2.49 -2.32
C VAL A 153 -19.90 2.96 -1.41
N TRP A 154 -19.64 3.12 -0.10
CA TRP A 154 -20.66 3.58 0.84
C TRP A 154 -21.13 4.99 0.53
N ILE A 155 -20.20 5.90 0.27
CA ILE A 155 -20.48 7.30 -0.07
C ILE A 155 -21.29 7.42 -1.36
N ILE A 156 -20.88 6.74 -2.43
CA ILE A 156 -21.55 6.81 -3.73
C ILE A 156 -22.92 6.13 -3.67
N THR A 157 -23.04 4.99 -2.97
CA THR A 157 -24.34 4.34 -2.76
C THR A 157 -25.31 5.26 -2.01
N LEU A 158 -24.83 5.97 -0.98
CA LEU A 158 -25.64 6.93 -0.21
C LEU A 158 -26.09 8.14 -1.04
N LEU A 159 -25.27 8.58 -2.00
CA LEU A 159 -25.62 9.68 -2.90
C LEU A 159 -26.61 9.26 -3.99
N LEU A 160 -26.79 7.96 -4.24
CA LEU A 160 -27.59 7.47 -5.35
C LEU A 160 -29.06 7.93 -5.31
N PRO A 161 -29.78 7.90 -4.17
CA PRO A 161 -31.13 8.46 -4.08
C PRO A 161 -31.21 9.95 -4.46
N TYR A 162 -30.16 10.74 -4.18
CA TYR A 162 -30.11 12.15 -4.56
C TYR A 162 -30.04 12.32 -6.08
N SER A 163 -29.10 11.62 -6.74
CA SER A 163 -29.00 11.68 -8.20
C SER A 163 -30.25 11.13 -8.89
N LEU A 164 -30.81 10.02 -8.40
CA LEU A 164 -32.05 9.48 -8.95
C LEU A 164 -33.21 10.47 -8.81
N TYR A 165 -33.31 11.16 -7.67
CA TYR A 165 -34.38 12.13 -7.43
C TYR A 165 -34.22 13.39 -8.30
N PHE A 166 -33.07 14.05 -8.24
CA PHE A 166 -32.86 15.35 -8.88
C PHE A 166 -32.55 15.26 -10.38
N ILE A 167 -31.76 14.30 -10.82
CA ILE A 167 -31.36 14.16 -12.24
C ILE A 167 -32.43 13.38 -12.99
N HIS A 168 -32.89 12.28 -12.39
CA HIS A 168 -33.72 11.31 -13.10
C HIS A 168 -35.21 11.40 -12.75
N GLY A 169 -35.60 12.22 -11.78
CA GLY A 169 -36.99 12.39 -11.34
C GLY A 169 -37.58 11.15 -10.66
N GLN A 170 -36.73 10.28 -10.11
CA GLN A 170 -37.07 8.99 -9.53
C GLN A 170 -36.95 9.04 -8.01
N ASN A 171 -38.08 8.98 -7.31
CA ASN A 171 -38.07 8.90 -5.85
C ASN A 171 -38.03 7.45 -5.38
N THR A 172 -36.85 6.98 -4.95
CA THR A 172 -36.62 5.58 -4.53
C THR A 172 -36.82 5.32 -3.04
N CYS A 173 -36.80 6.38 -2.21
CA CYS A 173 -36.96 6.31 -0.75
C CYS A 173 -38.32 6.90 -0.35
N GLN A 174 -39.38 6.14 -0.56
CA GLN A 174 -40.77 6.55 -0.29
C GLN A 174 -41.29 6.05 1.06
N HIS A 175 -40.69 4.99 1.59
CA HIS A 175 -41.18 4.31 2.79
C HIS A 175 -40.15 4.33 3.92
N TRP A 176 -40.63 4.32 5.16
CA TRP A 176 -39.79 4.43 6.37
C TRP A 176 -38.77 3.30 6.52
N TYR A 177 -39.11 2.07 6.08
CA TYR A 177 -38.18 0.94 6.13
C TYR A 177 -36.99 1.09 5.18
N GLN A 178 -37.06 2.01 4.20
CA GLN A 178 -35.95 2.36 3.31
C GLN A 178 -35.04 3.42 3.94
N GLN A 179 -35.51 4.13 4.96
CA GLN A 179 -34.77 5.20 5.65
C GLN A 179 -33.81 4.65 6.71
N ILE A 180 -34.18 3.57 7.41
CA ILE A 180 -33.31 2.97 8.45
C ILE A 180 -31.96 2.52 7.87
N PRO A 181 -31.91 1.73 6.77
CA PRO A 181 -30.64 1.37 6.14
C PRO A 181 -29.86 2.59 5.62
N LEU A 182 -30.57 3.64 5.17
CA LEU A 182 -29.95 4.86 4.66
C LEU A 182 -29.20 5.63 5.76
N ILE A 183 -29.79 5.74 6.97
CA ILE A 183 -29.14 6.39 8.11
C ILE A 183 -27.91 5.60 8.56
N LEU A 184 -28.02 4.27 8.64
CA LEU A 184 -26.87 3.42 9.00
C LEU A 184 -25.73 3.56 7.98
N LEU A 185 -26.09 3.52 6.68
CA LEU A 185 -25.14 3.76 5.60
C LEU A 185 -24.53 5.16 5.68
N ALA A 186 -25.32 6.18 6.07
CA ALA A 186 -24.84 7.54 6.23
C ALA A 186 -23.80 7.68 7.34
N VAL A 187 -24.02 7.06 8.49
CA VAL A 187 -23.02 7.02 9.57
C VAL A 187 -21.74 6.35 9.09
N VAL A 188 -21.85 5.20 8.42
CA VAL A 188 -20.71 4.46 7.88
C VAL A 188 -19.95 5.28 6.82
N ALA A 189 -20.66 5.95 5.92
CA ALA A 189 -20.08 6.78 4.87
C ALA A 189 -19.39 8.03 5.44
N GLY A 190 -19.99 8.67 6.45
CA GLY A 190 -19.39 9.78 7.19
C GLY A 190 -18.13 9.39 7.95
N TRP A 191 -18.06 8.15 8.45
CA TRP A 191 -16.95 7.61 9.23
C TRP A 191 -15.84 6.93 8.39
N SER A 192 -15.79 7.21 7.09
CA SER A 192 -14.88 6.50 6.17
C SER A 192 -13.56 7.25 5.88
N SER A 193 -13.62 8.51 5.43
CA SER A 193 -12.42 9.28 5.05
C SER A 193 -12.62 10.78 5.23
N GLU A 194 -11.64 11.47 5.79
CA GLU A 194 -11.76 12.87 6.21
C GLU A 194 -12.08 13.81 5.03
N ASN A 195 -11.45 13.56 3.87
CA ASN A 195 -11.63 14.36 2.66
C ASN A 195 -12.90 13.96 1.89
N THR A 196 -13.08 12.67 1.56
CA THR A 196 -14.20 12.20 0.74
C THR A 196 -15.52 12.31 1.48
N SER A 197 -15.56 12.08 2.81
CA SER A 197 -16.76 12.30 3.62
C SER A 197 -17.09 13.79 3.76
N GLY A 198 -16.08 14.67 3.77
CA GLY A 198 -16.30 16.11 3.66
C GLY A 198 -16.96 16.51 2.33
N ALA A 199 -16.50 15.94 1.22
CA ALA A 199 -17.10 16.13 -0.10
C ALA A 199 -18.53 15.58 -0.19
N LEU A 200 -18.82 14.45 0.46
CA LEU A 200 -20.18 13.91 0.60
C LEU A 200 -21.13 14.93 1.27
N ILE A 201 -20.71 15.51 2.39
CA ILE A 201 -21.50 16.54 3.12
C ILE A 201 -21.78 17.73 2.19
N MET A 202 -20.75 18.20 1.46
CA MET A 202 -20.90 19.28 0.49
C MET A 202 -21.93 18.95 -0.61
N ILE A 203 -21.91 17.73 -1.17
CA ILE A 203 -22.87 17.33 -2.20
C ILE A 203 -24.30 17.27 -1.64
N MET A 204 -24.49 16.70 -0.45
CA MET A 204 -25.81 16.64 0.21
C MET A 204 -26.37 18.04 0.46
N LEU A 205 -25.55 18.95 0.99
CA LEU A 205 -25.93 20.34 1.20
C LEU A 205 -26.22 21.05 -0.13
N GLY A 206 -25.39 20.83 -1.16
CA GLY A 206 -25.59 21.39 -2.49
C GLY A 206 -26.95 21.01 -3.10
N TRP A 207 -27.35 19.75 -2.94
CA TRP A 207 -28.67 19.28 -3.38
C TRP A 207 -29.83 19.88 -2.59
N ILE A 208 -29.69 20.01 -1.27
CA ILE A 208 -30.69 20.67 -0.41
C ILE A 208 -30.86 22.14 -0.81
N VAL A 209 -29.75 22.85 -0.97
CA VAL A 209 -29.72 24.25 -1.41
C VAL A 209 -30.35 24.40 -2.80
N TYR A 210 -30.00 23.52 -3.74
CA TYR A 210 -30.63 23.47 -5.06
C TYR A 210 -32.15 23.25 -4.98
N ALA A 211 -32.62 22.33 -4.12
CA ALA A 211 -34.04 22.08 -3.93
C ALA A 211 -34.77 23.32 -3.38
N LEU A 212 -34.16 24.05 -2.44
CA LEU A 212 -34.70 25.31 -1.91
C LEU A 212 -34.82 26.38 -2.99
N PHE A 213 -33.76 26.58 -3.80
CA PHE A 213 -33.77 27.57 -4.89
C PHE A 213 -34.78 27.24 -6.00
N THR A 214 -34.92 25.96 -6.33
CA THR A 214 -35.85 25.50 -7.37
C THR A 214 -37.25 25.21 -6.87
N LYS A 215 -37.49 25.35 -5.56
CA LYS A 215 -38.74 24.95 -4.90
C LYS A 215 -39.10 23.47 -5.14
N THR A 216 -38.08 22.63 -5.38
CA THR A 216 -38.24 21.18 -5.45
C THR A 216 -38.59 20.63 -4.06
N LYS A 217 -39.53 19.69 -3.97
CA LYS A 217 -40.00 19.15 -2.68
C LYS A 217 -38.89 18.40 -1.93
N LEU A 218 -38.39 18.99 -0.86
CA LEU A 218 -37.49 18.33 0.09
C LEU A 218 -38.15 17.09 0.71
N LYS A 219 -37.33 16.06 0.96
CA LYS A 219 -37.76 14.78 1.54
C LYS A 219 -37.04 14.53 2.87
N ALA A 220 -37.72 13.87 3.80
CA ALA A 220 -37.17 13.56 5.13
C ALA A 220 -35.83 12.80 5.04
N TRP A 221 -35.74 11.82 4.12
CA TRP A 221 -34.53 11.04 3.90
C TRP A 221 -33.28 11.87 3.54
N MET A 222 -33.46 13.08 2.99
CA MET A 222 -32.35 13.98 2.68
C MET A 222 -31.67 14.53 3.94
N PHE A 223 -32.46 14.80 4.98
CA PHE A 223 -31.99 15.29 6.26
C PHE A 223 -31.48 14.16 7.15
N GLU A 224 -32.18 13.03 7.13
CA GLU A 224 -31.76 11.80 7.82
C GLU A 224 -30.36 11.35 7.35
N GLY A 225 -30.14 11.33 6.03
CA GLY A 225 -28.83 11.03 5.44
C GLY A 225 -27.76 12.06 5.83
N LEU A 226 -28.10 13.35 5.85
CA LEU A 226 -27.15 14.39 6.27
C LEU A 226 -26.78 14.25 7.76
N ILE A 227 -27.76 14.06 8.64
CA ILE A 227 -27.55 13.91 10.08
C ILE A 227 -26.69 12.66 10.36
N GLY A 228 -27.02 11.52 9.75
CA GLY A 228 -26.20 10.31 9.88
C GLY A 228 -24.76 10.53 9.43
N THR A 229 -24.57 11.22 8.29
CA THR A 229 -23.24 11.55 7.78
C THR A 229 -22.46 12.45 8.74
N LEU A 230 -23.10 13.48 9.30
CA LEU A 230 -22.47 14.38 10.27
C LEU A 230 -22.07 13.66 11.55
N ILE A 231 -22.89 12.72 12.04
CA ILE A 231 -22.55 11.87 13.19
C ILE A 231 -21.32 11.02 12.87
N GLY A 232 -21.31 10.31 11.73
CA GLY A 232 -20.16 9.51 11.30
C GLY A 232 -18.89 10.35 11.12
N TYR A 233 -19.02 11.54 10.54
CA TYR A 233 -17.91 12.46 10.33
C TYR A 233 -17.34 12.99 11.65
N ALA A 234 -18.21 13.30 12.62
CA ALA A 234 -17.78 13.69 13.96
C ALA A 234 -17.01 12.56 14.66
N LEU A 235 -17.46 11.31 14.55
CA LEU A 235 -16.74 10.15 15.11
C LEU A 235 -15.34 9.98 14.51
N LEU A 236 -15.18 10.25 13.21
CA LEU A 236 -13.90 10.21 12.52
C LEU A 236 -12.95 11.33 12.98
N ILE A 237 -13.41 12.58 12.88
CA ILE A 237 -12.57 13.76 13.12
C ILE A 237 -12.17 13.89 14.58
N PHE A 238 -13.11 13.66 15.50
CA PHE A 238 -12.88 13.78 16.95
C PHE A 238 -12.31 12.51 17.58
N SER A 239 -11.75 11.59 16.78
CA SER A 239 -11.10 10.40 17.34
C SER A 239 -9.94 10.77 18.27
N PRO A 240 -9.85 10.19 19.48
CA PRO A 240 -8.77 10.48 20.42
C PRO A 240 -7.39 10.13 19.88
N GLY A 241 -7.30 9.10 19.01
CA GLY A 241 -6.06 8.66 18.38
C GLY A 241 -5.32 9.75 17.60
N HIS A 242 -6.03 10.74 17.03
CA HIS A 242 -5.39 11.88 16.37
C HIS A 242 -4.52 12.69 17.34
N SER A 243 -5.03 12.95 18.55
CA SER A 243 -4.31 13.73 19.57
C SER A 243 -3.15 12.94 20.16
N VAL A 244 -3.36 11.65 20.43
CA VAL A 244 -2.31 10.75 20.95
C VAL A 244 -1.13 10.67 19.98
N ARG A 245 -1.41 10.51 18.68
CA ARG A 245 -0.37 10.45 17.65
C ARG A 245 0.39 11.77 17.50
N MET A 246 -0.30 12.92 17.61
CA MET A 246 0.37 14.22 17.60
C MET A 246 1.30 14.45 18.80
N ASN A 247 1.02 13.80 19.94
CA ASN A 247 1.85 13.87 21.14
C ASN A 247 3.02 12.87 21.13
N ASP A 248 3.09 11.94 20.16
CA ASP A 248 4.26 11.08 19.98
C ASP A 248 5.44 11.92 19.45
N PRO A 249 6.57 12.01 20.16
CA PRO A 249 7.68 12.88 19.76
C PRO A 249 8.29 12.54 18.40
N GLN A 250 8.34 11.25 18.01
CA GLN A 250 8.90 10.85 16.72
C GLN A 250 7.95 11.25 15.59
N TYR A 251 6.65 11.05 15.79
CA TYR A 251 5.64 11.48 14.83
C TYR A 251 5.58 13.01 14.73
N ALA A 252 5.54 13.71 15.86
CA ALA A 252 5.54 15.17 15.93
C ALA A 252 6.74 15.75 15.17
N MET A 253 7.97 15.28 15.42
CA MET A 253 9.14 15.72 14.66
C MET A 253 9.05 15.44 13.15
N SER A 254 8.26 14.46 12.73
CA SER A 254 8.09 14.11 11.31
C SER A 254 7.04 14.94 10.58
N VAL A 255 6.14 15.62 11.30
CA VAL A 255 4.99 16.35 10.73
C VAL A 255 4.88 17.81 11.19
N VAL A 256 5.48 18.18 12.31
CA VAL A 256 5.54 19.55 12.81
C VAL A 256 6.51 20.33 11.94
N ASP A 257 6.01 21.43 11.42
CA ASP A 257 6.72 22.32 10.53
C ASP A 257 6.77 23.69 11.20
N ASP A 258 7.95 24.06 11.67
CA ASP A 258 8.18 25.29 12.45
C ASP A 258 8.19 26.56 11.57
N ARG A 259 7.95 26.43 10.27
CA ARG A 259 7.83 27.55 9.33
C ARG A 259 6.54 28.36 9.60
N ASN A 260 6.47 29.55 9.00
CA ASN A 260 5.29 30.42 9.11
C ASN A 260 4.01 29.67 8.68
N PRO A 261 2.93 29.65 9.49
CA PRO A 261 1.68 28.95 9.16
C PRO A 261 1.06 29.34 7.82
N LEU A 262 1.17 30.62 7.42
CA LEU A 262 0.67 31.08 6.12
C LEU A 262 1.50 30.50 4.97
N LEU A 263 2.82 30.36 5.14
CA LEU A 263 3.69 29.74 4.14
C LEU A 263 3.35 28.25 4.00
N ILE A 264 3.09 27.56 5.11
CA ILE A 264 2.68 26.15 5.11
C ILE A 264 1.36 25.97 4.36
N ILE A 265 0.35 26.81 4.66
CA ILE A 265 -0.94 26.77 3.97
C ILE A 265 -0.77 27.08 2.48
N ALA A 266 0.05 28.09 2.11
CA ALA A 266 0.30 28.44 0.72
C ALA A 266 1.03 27.32 -0.04
N GLU A 267 2.03 26.67 0.57
CA GLU A 267 2.72 25.51 -0.02
C GLU A 267 1.77 24.32 -0.19
N ARG A 268 0.97 24.01 0.83
CA ARG A 268 -0.02 22.94 0.75
C ARG A 268 -1.08 23.21 -0.31
N PHE A 269 -1.53 24.47 -0.44
CA PHE A 269 -2.42 24.88 -1.51
C PHE A 269 -1.76 24.66 -2.89
N ALA A 270 -0.53 25.14 -3.09
CA ALA A 270 0.20 24.95 -4.33
C ALA A 270 0.42 23.47 -4.66
N ASN A 271 0.72 22.64 -3.65
CA ASN A 271 0.87 21.20 -3.80
C ASN A 271 -0.45 20.52 -4.17
N ALA A 272 -1.56 20.83 -3.48
CA ALA A 272 -2.89 20.33 -3.82
C ALA A 272 -3.29 20.71 -5.24
N THR A 273 -3.06 21.97 -5.64
CA THR A 273 -3.28 22.42 -7.03
C THR A 273 -2.42 21.64 -8.01
N LYS A 274 -1.12 21.46 -7.72
CA LYS A 274 -0.21 20.68 -8.55
C LYS A 274 -0.67 19.23 -8.68
N PHE A 275 -1.05 18.57 -7.58
CA PHE A 275 -1.55 17.19 -7.60
C PHE A 275 -2.81 17.07 -8.46
N LEU A 276 -3.78 17.96 -8.24
CA LEU A 276 -5.03 17.98 -8.99
C LEU A 276 -4.79 18.10 -10.50
N PHE A 277 -4.00 19.07 -10.93
CA PHE A 277 -3.75 19.28 -12.36
C PHE A 277 -2.76 18.26 -12.95
N THR A 278 -1.75 17.80 -12.21
CA THR A 278 -0.81 16.81 -12.76
C THR A 278 -1.47 15.44 -12.94
N LYS A 279 -2.36 15.05 -12.01
CA LYS A 279 -2.95 13.71 -11.99
C LYS A 279 -4.33 13.65 -12.66
N GLN A 280 -5.12 14.72 -12.61
CA GLN A 280 -6.55 14.70 -12.99
C GLN A 280 -6.90 15.64 -14.16
N ILE A 281 -5.93 16.31 -14.83
CA ILE A 281 -6.21 17.27 -15.91
C ILE A 281 -7.10 16.71 -17.01
N VAL A 282 -6.91 15.45 -17.41
CA VAL A 282 -7.72 14.84 -18.49
C VAL A 282 -9.19 14.79 -18.10
N LEU A 283 -9.51 14.37 -16.87
CA LEU A 283 -10.88 14.34 -16.37
C LEU A 283 -11.44 15.75 -16.17
N ILE A 284 -10.62 16.72 -15.72
CA ILE A 284 -11.03 18.12 -15.55
C ILE A 284 -11.38 18.77 -16.90
N LEU A 285 -10.55 18.56 -17.92
CA LEU A 285 -10.80 19.07 -19.27
C LEU A 285 -12.04 18.40 -19.89
N LEU A 286 -12.21 17.09 -19.66
CA LEU A 286 -13.38 16.36 -20.13
C LEU A 286 -14.67 16.86 -19.44
N LEU A 287 -14.61 17.12 -18.14
CA LEU A 287 -15.72 17.71 -17.39
C LEU A 287 -16.06 19.11 -17.93
N ALA A 288 -15.06 19.97 -18.11
CA ALA A 288 -15.26 21.30 -18.67
C ALA A 288 -15.88 21.24 -20.07
N PHE A 289 -15.41 20.31 -20.91
CA PHE A 289 -15.99 20.06 -22.22
C PHE A 289 -17.47 19.68 -22.15
N PHE A 290 -17.85 18.73 -21.29
CA PHE A 290 -19.27 18.33 -21.14
C PHE A 290 -20.15 19.46 -20.62
N ILE A 291 -19.69 20.22 -19.63
CA ILE A 291 -20.44 21.39 -19.11
C ILE A 291 -20.67 22.41 -20.22
N ILE A 292 -19.61 22.80 -20.96
CA ILE A 292 -19.71 23.76 -22.07
C ILE A 292 -20.66 23.23 -23.15
N LEU A 293 -20.53 21.96 -23.51
CA LEU A 293 -21.38 21.31 -24.50
C LEU A 293 -22.86 21.33 -24.08
N HIS A 294 -23.17 20.95 -22.84
CA HIS A 294 -24.54 20.89 -22.35
C HIS A 294 -25.16 22.27 -22.13
N ILE A 295 -24.37 23.28 -21.75
CA ILE A 295 -24.81 24.68 -21.74
C ILE A 295 -25.16 25.14 -23.17
N TYR A 296 -24.26 24.90 -24.13
CA TYR A 296 -24.49 25.26 -25.53
C TYR A 296 -25.72 24.57 -26.13
N GLN A 297 -25.93 23.30 -25.80
CA GLN A 297 -27.09 22.51 -26.21
C GLN A 297 -28.36 22.79 -25.40
N LYS A 298 -28.29 23.66 -24.38
CA LYS A 298 -29.41 24.02 -23.49
C LYS A 298 -30.08 22.78 -22.86
N LYS A 299 -29.28 21.83 -22.39
CA LYS A 299 -29.76 20.65 -21.66
C LYS A 299 -30.41 21.04 -20.34
N ALA A 300 -31.09 20.08 -19.71
CA ALA A 300 -31.73 20.25 -18.41
C ALA A 300 -30.75 20.79 -17.37
N LYS A 301 -31.17 21.77 -16.56
CA LYS A 301 -30.30 22.43 -15.59
C LYS A 301 -29.83 21.46 -14.51
N GLU A 302 -30.67 20.50 -14.15
CA GLU A 302 -30.42 19.41 -13.22
C GLU A 302 -29.18 18.60 -13.63
N LEU A 303 -29.03 18.33 -14.93
CA LEU A 303 -27.87 17.63 -15.50
C LEU A 303 -26.60 18.47 -15.29
N ILE A 304 -26.61 19.71 -15.77
CA ILE A 304 -25.46 20.62 -15.73
C ILE A 304 -25.02 20.91 -14.29
N TYR A 305 -25.98 21.17 -13.40
CA TYR A 305 -25.68 21.41 -11.99
C TYR A 305 -25.15 20.17 -11.28
N SER A 306 -25.52 18.96 -11.71
CA SER A 306 -24.91 17.74 -11.20
C SER A 306 -23.45 17.62 -11.60
N GLU A 307 -23.12 17.87 -12.88
CA GLU A 307 -21.75 17.87 -13.37
C GLU A 307 -20.89 18.86 -12.56
N ILE A 308 -21.41 20.09 -12.38
CA ILE A 308 -20.74 21.13 -11.59
C ILE A 308 -20.61 20.72 -10.13
N LEU A 309 -21.65 20.17 -9.51
CA LEU A 309 -21.65 19.83 -8.09
C LEU A 309 -20.65 18.71 -7.77
N PHE A 310 -20.64 17.62 -8.55
CA PHE A 310 -19.66 16.55 -8.39
C PHE A 310 -18.24 17.03 -8.73
N GLY A 311 -18.10 17.89 -9.74
CA GLY A 311 -16.84 18.56 -10.06
C GLY A 311 -16.30 19.38 -8.89
N LEU A 312 -17.09 20.33 -8.38
CA LEU A 312 -16.71 21.17 -7.24
C LEU A 312 -16.41 20.34 -5.99
N ALA A 313 -17.17 19.27 -5.75
CA ALA A 313 -16.90 18.35 -4.65
C ALA A 313 -15.55 17.61 -4.82
N ALA A 314 -15.13 17.27 -6.04
CA ALA A 314 -13.81 16.72 -6.29
C ALA A 314 -12.69 17.72 -5.96
N PHE A 315 -12.86 19.00 -6.33
CA PHE A 315 -11.91 20.05 -5.96
C PHE A 315 -11.89 20.27 -4.44
N ALA A 316 -13.05 20.28 -3.78
CA ALA A 316 -13.15 20.40 -2.33
C ALA A 316 -12.51 19.21 -1.61
N CYS A 317 -12.67 18.00 -2.13
CA CYS A 317 -12.03 16.79 -1.61
C CYS A 317 -10.50 16.91 -1.63
N GLU A 318 -9.93 17.44 -2.71
CA GLU A 318 -8.48 17.68 -2.81
C GLU A 318 -8.03 18.79 -1.85
N TYR A 319 -8.70 19.94 -1.86
CA TYR A 319 -8.28 21.10 -1.06
C TYR A 319 -8.56 20.94 0.45
N ALA A 320 -9.43 20.02 0.86
CA ALA A 320 -9.60 19.67 2.27
C ALA A 320 -8.28 19.20 2.92
N LEU A 321 -7.35 18.67 2.13
CA LEU A 321 -6.05 18.17 2.61
C LEU A 321 -5.07 19.28 2.98
N ILE A 322 -5.34 20.55 2.64
CA ILE A 322 -4.52 21.69 3.09
C ILE A 322 -4.45 21.74 4.62
N LEU A 323 -5.56 21.35 5.28
CA LEU A 323 -5.68 21.35 6.72
C LEU A 323 -5.07 20.10 7.38
N SER A 324 -4.63 19.11 6.58
CA SER A 324 -4.02 17.89 7.11
C SER A 324 -2.55 18.12 7.47
N PRO A 325 -2.10 17.75 8.68
CA PRO A 325 -0.71 17.92 9.10
C PRO A 325 0.28 16.99 8.37
N GLY A 326 -0.20 15.89 7.77
CA GLY A 326 0.64 14.90 7.10
C GLY A 326 0.97 15.25 5.66
N ARG A 327 2.06 14.67 5.13
CA ARG A 327 2.37 14.74 3.69
C ARG A 327 1.25 14.11 2.87
N GLN A 328 0.89 14.78 1.80
CA GLN A 328 -0.09 14.28 0.84
C GLN A 328 0.46 13.02 0.16
N THR A 329 -0.27 11.90 0.28
CA THR A 329 0.09 10.62 -0.37
C THR A 329 -0.78 10.42 -1.61
N ASP A 330 -0.28 9.77 -2.66
CA ASP A 330 -1.06 9.48 -3.88
C ASP A 330 -2.41 8.80 -3.62
N ARG A 331 -2.58 8.04 -2.52
CA ARG A 331 -3.85 7.38 -2.19
C ARG A 331 -5.02 8.33 -1.92
N VAL A 332 -4.75 9.57 -1.49
CA VAL A 332 -5.80 10.53 -1.11
C VAL A 332 -6.60 11.06 -2.30
N THR A 333 -6.03 11.00 -3.50
CA THR A 333 -6.68 11.47 -4.74
C THR A 333 -7.77 10.50 -5.22
N PHE A 334 -7.88 9.30 -4.62
CA PHE A 334 -8.88 8.31 -5.00
C PHE A 334 -10.30 8.89 -4.98
N GLY A 335 -10.69 9.58 -3.90
CA GLY A 335 -12.01 10.22 -3.81
C GLY A 335 -12.23 11.28 -4.88
N VAL A 336 -11.20 12.08 -5.19
CA VAL A 336 -11.20 13.11 -6.24
C VAL A 336 -11.46 12.46 -7.61
N THR A 337 -10.72 11.41 -7.94
CA THR A 337 -10.89 10.68 -9.20
C THR A 337 -12.30 10.10 -9.32
N ILE A 338 -12.82 9.44 -8.29
CA ILE A 338 -14.17 8.86 -8.33
C ILE A 338 -15.24 9.94 -8.57
N LEU A 339 -15.15 11.09 -7.88
CA LEU A 339 -16.10 12.19 -8.06
C LEU A 339 -16.03 12.80 -9.47
N LEU A 340 -14.82 12.97 -10.03
CA LEU A 340 -14.64 13.41 -11.43
C LEU A 340 -15.16 12.39 -12.43
N VAL A 341 -14.93 11.09 -12.20
CA VAL A 341 -15.47 10.01 -13.04
C VAL A 341 -17.00 10.03 -13.03
N ILE A 342 -17.64 10.27 -11.88
CA ILE A 342 -19.10 10.44 -11.81
C ILE A 342 -19.55 11.64 -12.63
N ALA A 343 -18.92 12.81 -12.44
CA ALA A 343 -19.27 14.03 -13.17
C ALA A 343 -19.15 13.83 -14.70
N CYS A 344 -18.04 13.26 -15.17
CA CYS A 344 -17.82 12.94 -16.57
C CYS A 344 -18.76 11.86 -17.11
N SER A 345 -19.17 10.88 -16.28
CA SER A 345 -20.11 9.84 -16.68
C SER A 345 -21.52 10.41 -16.86
N ILE A 346 -21.97 11.29 -15.96
CA ILE A 346 -23.21 12.06 -16.11
C ILE A 346 -23.18 12.84 -17.42
N GLY A 347 -22.05 13.50 -17.70
CA GLY A 347 -21.90 14.24 -18.93
C GLY A 347 -21.93 13.39 -20.19
N LEU A 348 -21.22 12.26 -20.19
CA LEU A 348 -21.26 11.32 -21.29
C LEU A 348 -22.68 10.79 -21.56
N ALA A 349 -23.43 10.45 -20.50
CA ALA A 349 -24.82 10.02 -20.61
C ALA A 349 -25.75 11.12 -21.17
N GLY A 350 -25.47 12.39 -20.84
CA GLY A 350 -26.20 13.57 -21.35
C GLY A 350 -26.17 13.74 -22.88
N THR A 351 -25.18 13.14 -23.53
CA THR A 351 -25.00 13.18 -25.00
C THR A 351 -25.90 12.20 -25.78
N ALA A 352 -26.84 11.51 -25.10
CA ALA A 352 -27.52 10.35 -25.64
C ALA A 352 -28.30 10.58 -26.97
N TYR A 353 -28.75 11.81 -27.20
CA TYR A 353 -29.63 12.18 -28.32
C TYR A 353 -29.02 13.22 -29.26
N ASP A 354 -27.69 13.36 -29.23
CA ASP A 354 -26.98 14.39 -29.98
C ASP A 354 -26.68 13.99 -31.44
N ARG A 355 -26.21 14.96 -32.23
CA ARG A 355 -26.00 14.81 -33.68
C ARG A 355 -24.94 13.75 -34.04
N LYS A 356 -24.96 13.29 -35.30
CA LYS A 356 -24.06 12.26 -35.86
C LYS A 356 -22.58 12.55 -35.64
N GLU A 357 -22.17 13.81 -35.67
CA GLU A 357 -20.78 14.23 -35.51
C GLU A 357 -20.26 13.88 -34.11
N LEU A 358 -21.11 13.98 -33.08
CA LEU A 358 -20.74 13.61 -31.71
C LEU A 358 -20.67 12.10 -31.52
N HIS A 359 -21.35 11.29 -32.34
CA HIS A 359 -21.15 9.84 -32.34
C HIS A 359 -19.71 9.48 -32.72
N PHE A 360 -19.16 10.12 -33.76
CA PHE A 360 -17.77 9.88 -34.17
C PHE A 360 -16.79 10.26 -33.06
N ALA A 361 -16.91 11.46 -32.50
CA ALA A 361 -16.04 11.95 -31.43
C ALA A 361 -16.06 11.02 -30.20
N ARG A 362 -17.25 10.55 -29.77
CA ARG A 362 -17.40 9.60 -28.66
C ARG A 362 -16.74 8.26 -28.95
N SER A 363 -16.99 7.69 -30.13
CA SER A 363 -16.38 6.42 -30.53
C SER A 363 -14.86 6.52 -30.63
N ALA A 364 -14.33 7.60 -31.19
CA ALA A 364 -12.89 7.85 -31.28
C ALA A 364 -12.27 8.00 -29.88
N GLY A 365 -12.87 8.83 -29.02
CA GLY A 365 -12.43 9.00 -27.63
C GLY A 365 -12.47 7.70 -26.84
N MET A 366 -13.54 6.91 -26.97
CA MET A 366 -13.64 5.60 -26.33
C MET A 366 -12.61 4.61 -26.85
N THR A 367 -12.34 4.62 -28.16
CA THR A 367 -11.30 3.76 -28.75
C THR A 367 -9.92 4.12 -28.19
N VAL A 368 -9.61 5.41 -28.09
CA VAL A 368 -8.36 5.88 -27.46
C VAL A 368 -8.29 5.43 -26.00
N LEU A 369 -9.36 5.66 -25.22
CA LEU A 369 -9.44 5.24 -23.82
C LEU A 369 -9.20 3.73 -23.66
N LEU A 370 -9.83 2.92 -24.51
CA LEU A 370 -9.67 1.45 -24.54
C LEU A 370 -8.23 1.04 -24.86
N LEU A 371 -7.60 1.65 -25.87
CA LEU A 371 -6.22 1.33 -26.25
C LEU A 371 -5.24 1.62 -25.11
N PHE A 372 -5.38 2.78 -24.45
CA PHE A 372 -4.56 3.11 -23.28
C PHE A 372 -4.86 2.20 -22.09
N THR A 373 -6.14 1.89 -21.85
CA THR A 373 -6.54 0.95 -20.78
C THR A 373 -5.94 -0.43 -21.03
N PHE A 374 -5.98 -0.92 -22.27
CA PHE A 374 -5.42 -2.20 -22.66
C PHE A 374 -3.89 -2.22 -22.48
N TYR A 375 -3.18 -1.22 -23.00
CA TYR A 375 -1.74 -1.11 -22.86
C TYR A 375 -1.30 -1.11 -21.38
N GLN A 376 -1.93 -0.24 -20.57
CA GLN A 376 -1.63 -0.16 -19.14
C GLN A 376 -2.08 -1.42 -18.38
N GLY A 377 -3.20 -2.03 -18.77
CA GLY A 377 -3.72 -3.26 -18.20
C GLY A 377 -2.79 -4.45 -18.42
N VAL A 378 -2.21 -4.60 -19.61
CA VAL A 378 -1.24 -5.67 -19.91
C VAL A 378 0.04 -5.49 -19.08
N ASN A 379 0.58 -4.26 -19.05
CA ASN A 379 1.77 -3.96 -18.25
C ASN A 379 1.51 -4.16 -16.75
N GLY A 380 0.36 -3.71 -16.26
CA GLY A 380 -0.06 -3.89 -14.88
C GLY A 380 -0.28 -5.35 -14.51
N ALA A 381 -0.86 -6.16 -15.41
CA ALA A 381 -1.07 -7.58 -15.17
C ALA A 381 0.27 -8.33 -15.06
N TYR A 382 1.23 -8.02 -15.93
CA TYR A 382 2.57 -8.58 -15.85
C TYR A 382 3.23 -8.25 -14.51
N ASP A 383 3.20 -6.99 -14.11
CA ASP A 383 3.82 -6.49 -12.87
C ASP A 383 3.16 -7.07 -11.60
N VAL A 384 1.84 -7.19 -11.59
CA VAL A 384 1.10 -7.82 -10.47
C VAL A 384 1.46 -9.30 -10.34
N VAL A 385 1.51 -10.04 -11.45
CA VAL A 385 1.85 -11.47 -11.44
C VAL A 385 3.31 -11.72 -11.02
N THR A 386 4.26 -10.90 -11.50
CA THR A 386 5.67 -11.02 -11.10
C THR A 386 5.88 -10.67 -9.63
N SER A 387 5.25 -9.59 -9.16
CA SER A 387 5.25 -9.18 -7.74
C SER A 387 4.67 -10.27 -6.85
N TYR A 388 3.51 -10.83 -7.24
CA TYR A 388 2.86 -11.95 -6.54
C TYR A 388 3.76 -13.16 -6.40
N LYS A 389 4.42 -13.57 -7.51
CA LYS A 389 5.34 -14.70 -7.50
C LYS A 389 6.50 -14.46 -6.52
N SER A 390 7.14 -13.29 -6.61
CA SER A 390 8.25 -12.92 -5.72
C SER A 390 7.84 -12.91 -4.24
N ALA A 391 6.67 -12.34 -3.94
CA ALA A 391 6.12 -12.32 -2.58
C ALA A 391 5.78 -13.72 -2.06
N THR A 392 5.19 -14.57 -2.92
CA THR A 392 4.84 -15.95 -2.59
C THR A 392 6.09 -16.81 -2.35
N ASP A 393 7.09 -16.70 -3.23
CA ASP A 393 8.37 -17.41 -3.08
C ASP A 393 9.08 -17.01 -1.77
N ARG A 394 9.02 -15.72 -1.41
CA ARG A 394 9.54 -15.21 -0.13
C ARG A 394 8.81 -15.81 1.07
N VAL A 395 7.48 -15.80 1.06
CA VAL A 395 6.67 -16.40 2.13
C VAL A 395 6.96 -17.89 2.28
N ASN A 396 6.97 -18.64 1.17
CA ASN A 396 7.29 -20.07 1.17
C ASN A 396 8.69 -20.35 1.74
N TYR A 397 9.68 -19.51 1.41
CA TYR A 397 11.01 -19.60 1.99
C TYR A 397 10.99 -19.38 3.51
N VAL A 398 10.31 -18.33 3.97
CA VAL A 398 10.19 -18.01 5.41
C VAL A 398 9.53 -19.16 6.17
N GLU A 399 8.38 -19.65 5.70
CA GLU A 399 7.66 -20.76 6.33
C GLU A 399 8.52 -22.03 6.39
N THR A 400 9.28 -22.31 5.32
CA THR A 400 10.23 -23.43 5.29
C THR A 400 11.34 -23.26 6.34
N GLN A 401 11.85 -22.05 6.54
CA GLN A 401 12.87 -21.79 7.57
C GLN A 401 12.28 -21.89 8.97
N VAL A 402 11.09 -21.33 9.21
CA VAL A 402 10.36 -21.42 10.48
C VAL A 402 10.08 -22.89 10.84
N ALA A 403 9.64 -23.72 9.88
CA ALA A 403 9.43 -25.15 10.09
C ALA A 403 10.74 -25.90 10.46
N LYS A 404 11.90 -25.42 10.00
CA LYS A 404 13.22 -25.92 10.43
C LYS A 404 13.62 -25.43 11.83
N GLY A 405 12.80 -24.58 12.46
CA GLY A 405 13.02 -23.96 13.75
C GLY A 405 13.96 -22.76 13.66
N ALA A 406 13.98 -22.04 12.53
CA ALA A 406 14.68 -20.77 12.44
C ALA A 406 14.08 -19.76 13.42
N LYS A 407 14.98 -19.00 14.05
CA LYS A 407 14.68 -17.89 14.95
C LYS A 407 14.82 -16.56 14.23
N GLN A 408 15.75 -16.48 13.26
CA GLN A 408 16.02 -15.27 12.50
C GLN A 408 16.18 -15.63 11.01
N VAL A 409 15.62 -14.80 10.13
CA VAL A 409 15.58 -15.07 8.68
C VAL A 409 16.01 -13.84 7.89
N VAL A 410 16.80 -14.04 6.84
CA VAL A 410 17.10 -13.01 5.85
C VAL A 410 16.42 -13.39 4.55
N VAL A 411 15.76 -12.44 3.91
CA VAL A 411 15.03 -12.63 2.65
C VAL A 411 15.54 -11.67 1.59
N PRO A 412 15.33 -11.93 0.29
CA PRO A 412 15.57 -10.91 -0.71
C PRO A 412 14.47 -9.83 -0.67
N TYR A 413 14.80 -8.63 -1.15
CA TYR A 413 13.81 -7.66 -1.58
C TYR A 413 12.93 -8.26 -2.69
N ILE A 414 11.71 -7.76 -2.83
CA ILE A 414 10.84 -8.13 -3.95
C ILE A 414 11.53 -7.69 -5.24
N THR A 415 11.82 -8.67 -6.10
CA THR A 415 12.60 -8.48 -7.33
C THR A 415 11.89 -9.19 -8.49
N PRO A 416 11.64 -8.51 -9.63
CA PRO A 416 11.90 -7.08 -9.85
C PRO A 416 11.07 -6.19 -8.92
N GLU A 417 11.56 -4.98 -8.65
CA GLU A 417 10.77 -3.99 -7.92
C GLU A 417 9.50 -3.68 -8.73
N PRO A 418 8.32 -3.58 -8.08
CA PRO A 418 7.08 -3.32 -8.79
C PRO A 418 7.15 -2.00 -9.56
N ALA A 419 6.85 -2.04 -10.85
CA ALA A 419 7.09 -0.93 -11.76
C ALA A 419 5.83 -0.08 -12.03
N THR A 420 4.64 -0.62 -11.75
CA THR A 420 3.37 0.00 -12.13
C THR A 420 2.46 0.22 -10.93
N LYS A 421 1.65 1.26 -10.99
CA LYS A 421 0.62 1.58 -9.98
C LYS A 421 -0.44 0.49 -9.74
N TYR A 422 -0.45 -0.55 -10.57
CA TYR A 422 -1.37 -1.67 -10.47
C TYR A 422 -0.92 -2.70 -9.43
N SER A 423 0.38 -2.77 -9.11
CA SER A 423 0.87 -3.59 -8.00
C SER A 423 0.58 -2.92 -6.65
N ALA A 424 0.05 -3.68 -5.70
CA ALA A 424 -0.15 -3.22 -4.32
C ALA A 424 1.17 -2.81 -3.64
N GLN A 425 2.30 -3.33 -4.12
CA GLN A 425 3.62 -3.07 -3.56
C GLN A 425 4.31 -1.87 -4.21
N TYR A 426 3.73 -1.28 -5.27
CA TYR A 426 4.31 -0.16 -5.99
C TYR A 426 4.53 1.05 -5.09
N MET A 427 5.80 1.44 -4.88
CA MET A 427 6.21 2.53 -3.97
C MET A 427 5.66 2.39 -2.53
N LEU A 428 5.25 1.18 -2.13
CA LEU A 428 4.81 0.89 -0.78
C LEU A 428 6.00 0.37 0.04
N CYS A 429 6.08 0.74 1.31
CA CYS A 429 7.10 0.21 2.20
C CYS A 429 6.96 -1.32 2.38
N ASP A 430 8.08 -2.02 2.33
CA ASP A 430 8.18 -3.47 2.52
C ASP A 430 9.27 -3.78 3.57
N LEU A 431 9.67 -5.04 3.69
CA LEU A 431 10.79 -5.46 4.52
C LEU A 431 12.08 -4.72 4.11
N SER A 432 12.77 -4.18 5.11
CA SER A 432 14.01 -3.42 4.95
C SER A 432 15.22 -4.17 5.52
N GLU A 433 16.42 -3.59 5.37
CA GLU A 433 17.62 -4.09 6.02
C GLU A 433 17.66 -3.87 7.55
N PHE A 434 16.69 -3.12 8.10
CA PHE A 434 16.59 -2.78 9.52
C PHE A 434 15.55 -3.67 10.21
N PRO A 435 15.96 -4.66 11.03
CA PRO A 435 15.02 -5.58 11.68
C PRO A 435 14.03 -4.90 12.64
N THR A 436 14.40 -3.73 13.15
CA THR A 436 13.58 -2.92 14.07
C THR A 436 12.56 -2.05 13.36
N PHE A 437 12.63 -1.91 12.03
CA PHE A 437 11.65 -1.17 11.25
C PHE A 437 10.28 -1.85 11.35
N TRP A 438 9.21 -1.05 11.33
CA TRP A 438 7.90 -1.56 11.74
C TRP A 438 7.40 -2.71 10.85
N THR A 439 7.64 -2.66 9.53
CA THR A 439 7.24 -3.74 8.59
C THR A 439 7.96 -5.05 8.92
N ASN A 440 9.26 -4.97 9.23
CA ASN A 440 10.05 -6.11 9.68
C ASN A 440 9.52 -6.69 11.00
N ARG A 441 9.22 -5.84 11.98
CA ARG A 441 8.72 -6.28 13.29
C ARG A 441 7.38 -7.01 13.18
N VAL A 442 6.40 -6.43 12.47
CA VAL A 442 5.08 -7.06 12.34
C VAL A 442 5.14 -8.35 11.54
N PHE A 443 6.01 -8.43 10.53
CA PHE A 443 6.22 -9.65 9.77
C PHE A 443 6.91 -10.73 10.63
N ALA A 444 7.94 -10.36 11.40
CA ALA A 444 8.60 -11.28 12.32
C ALA A 444 7.63 -11.81 13.39
N GLU A 445 6.82 -10.93 13.99
CA GLU A 445 5.80 -11.29 14.97
C GLU A 445 4.78 -12.29 14.39
N HIS A 446 4.29 -12.03 13.18
CA HIS A 446 3.35 -12.92 12.48
C HIS A 446 3.91 -14.34 12.33
N TYR A 447 5.18 -14.47 11.90
CA TYR A 447 5.84 -15.76 11.71
C TYR A 447 6.55 -16.30 12.97
N LYS A 448 6.40 -15.64 14.12
CA LYS A 448 7.04 -15.99 15.41
C LYS A 448 8.57 -16.09 15.31
N LEU A 449 9.16 -15.21 14.53
CA LEU A 449 10.61 -15.02 14.43
C LEU A 449 11.07 -13.96 15.44
N ASP A 450 12.28 -14.11 15.96
CA ASP A 450 12.94 -13.08 16.74
C ASP A 450 13.29 -11.87 15.83
N SER A 451 13.67 -12.13 14.57
CA SER A 451 13.93 -11.07 13.58
C SER A 451 13.78 -11.51 12.12
N VAL A 452 13.51 -10.54 11.25
CA VAL A 452 13.59 -10.68 9.79
C VAL A 452 14.22 -9.43 9.18
N LYS A 453 15.03 -9.59 8.13
CA LYS A 453 15.47 -8.47 7.28
C LYS A 453 15.55 -8.83 5.82
N ALA A 454 15.50 -7.80 4.97
CA ALA A 454 15.64 -7.95 3.53
C ALA A 454 17.01 -7.46 3.04
N VAL A 455 17.51 -8.08 1.97
CA VAL A 455 18.76 -7.70 1.29
C VAL A 455 18.59 -7.77 -0.22
N LYS A 456 19.54 -7.21 -0.98
CA LYS A 456 19.58 -7.36 -2.44
C LYS A 456 19.66 -8.83 -2.86
N GLN A 457 19.00 -9.18 -3.95
CA GLN A 457 18.92 -10.55 -4.49
C GLN A 457 20.32 -11.20 -4.65
N GLU A 458 21.28 -10.47 -5.21
CA GLU A 458 22.66 -10.95 -5.39
C GLU A 458 23.33 -11.37 -4.07
N ARG A 459 23.12 -10.57 -3.00
CA ARG A 459 23.65 -10.87 -1.67
C ARG A 459 22.91 -12.05 -1.04
N PHE A 460 21.61 -12.17 -1.28
CA PHE A 460 20.82 -13.32 -0.86
C PHE A 460 21.32 -14.61 -1.53
N ASP A 461 21.49 -14.63 -2.84
CA ASP A 461 21.96 -15.81 -3.59
C ASP A 461 23.39 -16.21 -3.23
N LEU A 462 24.27 -15.22 -3.00
CA LEU A 462 25.66 -15.47 -2.63
C LEU A 462 25.80 -16.09 -1.22
N ILE A 463 25.00 -15.63 -0.26
CA ILE A 463 25.19 -15.93 1.17
C ILE A 463 23.98 -16.63 1.77
N TYR A 464 22.83 -15.95 1.80
CA TYR A 464 21.71 -16.31 2.68
C TYR A 464 20.85 -17.47 2.17
N LYS A 465 20.85 -17.72 0.86
CA LYS A 465 20.27 -18.92 0.24
C LYS A 465 20.93 -20.20 0.76
N ASN A 466 22.21 -20.12 1.11
CA ASN A 466 23.02 -21.23 1.61
C ASN A 466 23.01 -21.35 3.14
N THR A 467 22.29 -20.46 3.85
CA THR A 467 22.32 -20.44 5.31
C THR A 467 21.81 -21.74 5.92
N GLU A 468 22.63 -22.29 6.80
CA GLU A 468 22.35 -23.56 7.44
C GLU A 468 21.56 -23.39 8.73
N ARG A 469 20.75 -24.39 9.06
CA ARG A 469 19.89 -24.45 10.26
C ARG A 469 20.59 -24.04 11.56
N ARG A 470 21.89 -24.30 11.68
CA ARG A 470 22.68 -23.93 12.86
C ARG A 470 22.77 -22.42 13.08
N PHE A 471 22.86 -21.65 12.02
CA PHE A 471 23.03 -20.20 12.10
C PHE A 471 21.68 -19.48 12.13
N THR A 472 20.63 -20.06 11.54
CA THR A 472 19.27 -19.51 11.64
C THR A 472 18.64 -19.73 13.01
N LYS A 473 19.16 -20.67 13.81
CA LYS A 473 18.71 -20.96 15.19
C LYS A 473 19.36 -20.13 16.27
N CYS A 474 20.48 -19.47 15.96
CA CYS A 474 21.17 -18.66 16.95
C CYS A 474 20.28 -17.47 17.31
N SER A 475 20.11 -17.24 18.61
CA SER A 475 19.35 -16.13 19.16
C SER A 475 20.27 -15.03 19.69
N ASP A 476 21.45 -15.38 20.22
CA ASP A 476 22.47 -14.41 20.63
C ASP A 476 23.88 -14.64 20.06
N PHE A 477 24.76 -13.67 20.30
CA PHE A 477 26.19 -13.72 19.93
C PHE A 477 26.93 -14.92 20.51
N THR A 478 26.62 -15.33 21.74
CA THR A 478 27.29 -16.45 22.42
C THR A 478 26.97 -17.77 21.71
N GLU A 479 25.71 -18.00 21.34
CA GLU A 479 25.29 -19.15 20.53
C GLU A 479 25.95 -19.13 19.15
N TYR A 480 26.04 -17.96 18.53
CA TYR A 480 26.70 -17.78 17.24
C TYR A 480 28.19 -18.16 17.28
N LEU A 481 28.92 -17.69 18.28
CA LEU A 481 30.33 -18.06 18.49
C LEU A 481 30.52 -19.57 18.68
N ARG A 482 29.57 -20.25 19.35
CA ARG A 482 29.60 -21.71 19.47
C ARG A 482 29.36 -22.39 18.12
N ALA A 483 28.47 -21.84 17.28
CA ALA A 483 28.14 -22.39 15.98
C ALA A 483 29.33 -22.36 15.00
N ILE A 484 30.07 -21.24 14.95
CA ILE A 484 31.22 -21.05 14.05
C ILE A 484 32.47 -21.87 14.44
N ARG A 485 32.57 -22.33 15.69
CA ARG A 485 33.73 -23.13 16.16
C ARG A 485 33.77 -24.57 15.62
N LYS A 486 32.72 -25.04 14.94
CA LYS A 486 32.69 -26.43 14.46
C LYS A 486 33.71 -26.64 13.34
N LYS A 487 34.28 -27.84 13.25
CA LYS A 487 35.08 -28.25 12.08
C LYS A 487 34.25 -28.17 10.79
N GLY A 488 34.91 -27.82 9.70
CA GLY A 488 34.36 -27.62 8.36
C GLY A 488 34.00 -26.16 8.04
N TYR A 489 34.26 -25.21 8.95
CA TYR A 489 33.96 -23.80 8.74
C TYR A 489 35.19 -22.92 8.97
N THR A 490 35.22 -21.83 8.21
CA THR A 490 36.11 -20.70 8.44
C THR A 490 35.25 -19.47 8.75
N ALA A 491 35.53 -18.79 9.85
CA ALA A 491 34.84 -17.56 10.24
C ALA A 491 35.82 -16.39 10.26
N PHE A 492 35.42 -15.28 9.65
CA PHE A 492 36.18 -14.05 9.51
C PHE A 492 35.50 -12.98 10.36
N LEU A 493 36.24 -12.39 11.30
CA LEU A 493 35.77 -11.37 12.22
C LEU A 493 36.51 -10.06 11.94
N SER A 494 35.77 -8.97 11.81
CA SER A 494 36.32 -7.61 11.69
C SER A 494 35.47 -6.59 12.44
N VAL A 495 36.10 -5.55 12.99
CA VAL A 495 35.42 -4.47 13.74
C VAL A 495 35.38 -3.17 12.95
N HIS A 496 34.22 -2.52 12.98
CA HIS A 496 33.94 -1.16 12.55
C HIS A 496 33.50 -0.31 13.76
N ASP A 497 34.21 0.79 14.07
CA ASP A 497 33.97 1.65 15.24
C ASP A 497 34.26 0.98 16.60
N ASP A 498 33.35 0.16 17.15
CA ASP A 498 33.59 -0.60 18.38
C ASP A 498 33.07 -2.05 18.25
N GLY A 499 33.86 -2.98 18.77
CA GLY A 499 33.53 -4.41 18.79
C GLY A 499 33.46 -4.97 20.20
N SER A 500 33.65 -4.14 21.22
CA SER A 500 33.78 -4.58 22.60
C SER A 500 32.45 -4.53 23.38
N GLN A 501 31.54 -3.61 23.01
CA GLN A 501 30.28 -3.35 23.70
C GLN A 501 29.41 -4.61 23.91
N PHE A 502 29.37 -5.52 22.94
CA PHE A 502 28.55 -6.75 23.01
C PHE A 502 29.36 -7.98 23.44
N LEU A 503 30.63 -7.88 23.86
CA LEU A 503 31.44 -9.02 24.32
C LEU A 503 31.32 -9.25 25.83
N ASN A 504 30.65 -10.34 26.24
CA ASN A 504 30.57 -10.72 27.66
C ASN A 504 31.74 -11.63 28.09
N ARG A 505 31.77 -11.99 29.39
CA ARG A 505 32.79 -12.90 29.96
C ARG A 505 32.77 -14.29 29.31
N THR A 506 31.61 -14.79 28.93
CA THR A 506 31.43 -16.10 28.27
C THR A 506 31.98 -16.08 26.84
N ASP A 507 31.75 -15.01 26.08
CA ASP A 507 32.24 -14.86 24.71
C ASP A 507 33.77 -14.82 24.69
N LYS A 508 34.37 -14.02 25.58
CA LYS A 508 35.83 -13.97 25.76
C LYS A 508 36.41 -15.35 26.09
N LYS A 509 35.72 -16.14 26.93
CA LYS A 509 36.11 -17.54 27.22
C LYS A 509 36.00 -18.44 25.98
N ILE A 510 34.98 -18.27 25.14
CA ILE A 510 34.83 -19.04 23.90
C ILE A 510 35.93 -18.67 22.91
N LEU A 511 36.18 -17.38 22.68
CA LEU A 511 37.25 -16.89 21.80
C LEU A 511 38.63 -17.37 22.28
N LYS A 512 38.89 -17.35 23.59
CA LYS A 512 40.12 -17.92 24.18
C LYS A 512 40.28 -19.40 23.89
N LYS A 513 39.20 -20.18 23.92
CA LYS A 513 39.22 -21.61 23.53
C LYS A 513 39.50 -21.81 22.04
N CYS A 514 39.21 -20.82 21.19
CA CYS A 514 39.61 -20.83 19.79
C CYS A 514 41.09 -20.41 19.60
N GLY A 515 41.82 -20.02 20.64
CA GLY A 515 43.20 -19.52 20.53
C GLY A 515 43.33 -18.00 20.43
N ILE A 516 42.23 -17.26 20.58
CA ILE A 516 42.23 -15.78 20.58
C ILE A 516 42.41 -15.30 22.03
N SER A 517 43.65 -14.97 22.40
CA SER A 517 44.00 -14.60 23.77
C SER A 517 43.65 -13.15 24.14
N LYS A 518 43.64 -12.25 23.14
CA LYS A 518 43.31 -10.82 23.29
C LYS A 518 42.06 -10.49 22.48
N THR A 519 41.07 -9.88 23.13
CA THR A 519 39.83 -9.39 22.51
C THR A 519 39.83 -7.86 22.50
N PRO A 520 39.11 -7.18 21.58
CA PRO A 520 39.09 -5.72 21.53
C PRO A 520 38.57 -5.12 22.82
N THR A 521 39.19 -4.03 23.23
CA THR A 521 38.62 -3.08 24.19
C THR A 521 37.93 -1.93 23.45
N PHE A 522 37.36 -0.97 24.18
CA PHE A 522 36.53 0.09 23.61
C PHE A 522 37.20 0.76 22.40
N ARG A 523 36.53 0.67 21.25
CA ARG A 523 36.93 1.25 19.97
C ARG A 523 38.26 0.78 19.39
N GLN A 524 38.80 -0.36 19.83
CA GLN A 524 39.97 -0.95 19.21
C GLN A 524 39.62 -1.72 17.94
N SER A 525 40.55 -1.70 16.99
CA SER A 525 40.52 -2.56 15.82
C SER A 525 40.70 -4.01 16.24
N PHE A 526 40.04 -4.92 15.54
CA PHE A 526 40.16 -6.35 15.80
C PHE A 526 39.90 -7.16 14.53
N LEU A 527 40.84 -8.05 14.22
CA LEU A 527 40.71 -9.06 13.19
C LEU A 527 40.87 -10.44 13.80
N ALA A 528 40.03 -11.38 13.38
CA ALA A 528 40.29 -12.78 13.63
C ALA A 528 39.81 -13.66 12.47
N VAL A 529 40.58 -14.70 12.17
CA VAL A 529 40.20 -15.78 11.27
C VAL A 529 40.22 -17.07 12.07
N ILE A 530 39.05 -17.68 12.24
CA ILE A 530 38.88 -18.95 12.97
C ILE A 530 38.62 -20.03 11.93
N ASP A 531 39.56 -20.94 11.73
CA ASP A 531 39.44 -22.10 10.85
C ASP A 531 39.36 -23.40 11.64
N ASP A 532 38.35 -24.23 11.38
CA ASP A 532 38.09 -25.49 12.07
C ASP A 532 38.06 -25.38 13.61
N GLY A 533 37.59 -24.23 14.10
CA GLY A 533 37.47 -23.92 15.52
C GLY A 533 38.76 -23.45 16.20
N LYS A 534 39.83 -23.21 15.44
CA LYS A 534 41.10 -22.65 15.93
C LYS A 534 41.44 -21.36 15.18
N ALA A 535 42.07 -20.42 15.85
CA ALA A 535 42.52 -19.17 15.26
C ALA A 535 43.66 -19.45 14.29
N LEU A 536 43.42 -19.17 13.01
CA LEU A 536 44.46 -19.06 11.99
C LEU A 536 45.21 -17.72 12.14
N TYR A 537 44.48 -16.67 12.47
CA TYR A 537 45.01 -15.34 12.72
C TYR A 537 44.15 -14.61 13.75
N SER A 538 44.76 -13.81 14.63
CA SER A 538 44.03 -12.78 15.37
C SER A 538 44.94 -11.63 15.75
N ASN A 539 44.45 -10.40 15.65
CA ASN A 539 45.17 -9.21 16.11
C ASN A 539 44.19 -8.17 16.65
N THR A 540 44.64 -7.35 17.60
CA THR A 540 43.87 -6.23 18.15
C THR A 540 44.80 -5.09 18.52
N GLY A 541 44.35 -3.86 18.34
CA GLY A 541 45.17 -2.67 18.58
C GLY A 541 44.40 -1.38 18.35
N THR A 542 45.07 -0.26 18.58
CA THR A 542 44.54 1.10 18.39
C THR A 542 44.71 1.59 16.94
N GLU A 543 45.45 0.85 16.13
CA GLU A 543 45.75 1.17 14.73
C GLU A 543 44.87 0.39 13.76
N LYS A 544 44.87 0.78 12.49
CA LYS A 544 44.21 0.05 11.40
C LYS A 544 44.89 -1.30 11.20
N LEU A 545 44.10 -2.37 11.11
CA LEU A 545 44.59 -3.73 10.89
C LEU A 545 44.14 -4.23 9.52
N SER A 546 45.01 -5.00 8.85
CA SER A 546 44.69 -5.72 7.63
C SER A 546 45.26 -7.13 7.63
N TYR A 547 44.57 -8.06 6.97
CA TYR A 547 45.01 -9.44 6.84
C TYR A 547 44.45 -10.07 5.57
N ASN A 548 45.29 -10.76 4.80
CA ASN A 548 44.89 -11.49 3.61
C ASN A 548 45.16 -12.98 3.80
N CYS A 549 44.23 -13.83 3.37
CA CYS A 549 44.41 -15.28 3.40
C CYS A 549 43.67 -15.95 2.24
N THR A 550 44.06 -17.17 1.91
CA THR A 550 43.40 -18.00 0.90
C THR A 550 42.74 -19.20 1.56
N ILE A 551 41.45 -19.39 1.32
CA ILE A 551 40.67 -20.53 1.79
C ILE A 551 39.99 -21.17 0.58
N ASP A 552 40.21 -22.45 0.32
CA ASP A 552 39.66 -23.19 -0.83
C ASP A 552 39.85 -22.45 -2.18
N ALA A 553 41.07 -22.01 -2.46
CA ALA A 553 41.42 -21.23 -3.66
C ALA A 553 40.69 -19.88 -3.83
N LYS A 554 39.96 -19.42 -2.81
CA LYS A 554 39.35 -18.08 -2.78
C LYS A 554 40.19 -17.15 -1.92
N GLN A 555 40.43 -15.95 -2.42
CA GLN A 555 41.17 -14.93 -1.70
C GLN A 555 40.24 -14.13 -0.80
N PHE A 556 40.60 -14.04 0.47
CA PHE A 556 39.93 -13.22 1.46
C PHE A 556 40.84 -12.07 1.89
N SER A 557 40.32 -10.85 1.88
CA SER A 557 40.99 -9.69 2.43
C SER A 557 40.14 -9.08 3.54
N LEU A 558 40.75 -8.84 4.69
CA LEU A 558 40.11 -8.30 5.87
C LEU A 558 40.79 -7.00 6.26
N LEU A 559 39.97 -6.04 6.69
CA LEU A 559 40.37 -4.74 7.19
C LEU A 559 39.48 -4.39 8.38
N SER A 560 40.10 -3.99 9.49
CA SER A 560 39.41 -3.52 10.69
C SER A 560 40.01 -2.22 11.16
N GLN A 561 39.15 -1.27 11.52
CA GLN A 561 39.52 -0.03 12.14
C GLN A 561 38.45 0.37 13.16
N GLY A 562 38.85 0.45 14.44
CA GLY A 562 38.03 1.06 15.48
C GLY A 562 38.28 2.57 15.61
N LYS A 563 37.38 3.31 16.26
CA LYS A 563 37.49 4.78 16.44
C LYS A 563 38.33 5.20 17.66
N TYR A 564 39.34 4.42 18.05
CA TYR A 564 40.12 4.73 19.25
C TYR A 564 40.84 6.09 19.13
N ASN A 565 41.39 6.41 17.95
CA ASN A 565 42.19 7.62 17.68
C ASN A 565 41.84 8.34 16.36
N THR A 566 40.79 7.93 15.65
CA THR A 566 40.41 8.52 14.35
C THR A 566 38.95 8.95 14.34
N ILE A 567 38.65 10.00 13.57
CA ILE A 567 37.27 10.52 13.41
C ILE A 567 36.42 9.52 12.59
N ASP A 568 37.05 8.82 11.65
CA ASP A 568 36.44 7.80 10.80
C ASP A 568 36.96 6.40 11.11
N ALA A 569 36.07 5.42 11.01
CA ALA A 569 36.40 4.00 11.10
C ALA A 569 36.07 3.35 9.74
N ASP A 570 36.81 2.28 9.43
CA ASP A 570 36.75 1.57 8.16
C ASP A 570 36.78 0.07 8.45
N CYS A 571 35.99 -0.70 7.72
CA CYS A 571 35.90 -2.14 7.89
C CYS A 571 35.52 -2.78 6.57
N SER A 572 36.22 -3.83 6.21
CA SER A 572 35.96 -4.55 4.98
C SER A 572 36.36 -6.02 5.12
N ILE A 573 35.52 -6.90 4.60
CA ILE A 573 35.84 -8.31 4.41
C ILE A 573 35.40 -8.64 2.99
N LYS A 574 36.38 -8.91 2.12
CA LYS A 574 36.11 -9.23 0.71
C LYS A 574 36.46 -10.68 0.42
N MET A 575 35.71 -11.28 -0.50
CA MET A 575 36.05 -12.55 -1.13
C MET A 575 36.20 -12.32 -2.62
N ASN A 576 37.39 -12.57 -3.18
CA ASN A 576 37.72 -12.28 -4.59
C ASN A 576 37.31 -10.86 -5.01
N ASN A 577 37.66 -9.86 -4.19
CA ASN A 577 37.30 -8.43 -4.32
C ASN A 577 35.82 -8.06 -4.16
N GLN A 578 34.91 -9.02 -3.94
CA GLN A 578 33.51 -8.74 -3.63
C GLN A 578 33.33 -8.44 -2.13
N GLU A 579 32.77 -7.28 -1.81
CA GLU A 579 32.52 -6.84 -0.43
C GLU A 579 31.41 -7.67 0.25
N LEU A 580 31.67 -8.13 1.48
CA LEU A 580 30.75 -8.96 2.26
C LEU A 580 30.29 -8.30 3.56
N THR A 581 30.87 -7.16 3.95
CA THR A 581 30.46 -6.42 5.15
C THR A 581 29.25 -5.52 4.88
N SER A 582 28.69 -4.92 5.92
CA SER A 582 27.70 -3.84 5.84
C SER A 582 28.32 -2.52 6.32
N PRO A 583 27.77 -1.34 5.98
CA PRO A 583 28.29 -0.08 6.51
C PRO A 583 28.05 0.12 8.02
N ALA A 584 27.24 -0.72 8.67
CA ALA A 584 26.94 -0.61 10.10
C ALA A 584 28.20 -0.73 10.98
N GLY A 585 28.26 0.10 12.04
CA GLY A 585 29.26 0.00 13.11
C GLY A 585 28.98 -1.20 14.01
N GLY A 586 30.03 -1.90 14.43
CA GLY A 586 29.96 -3.14 15.20
C GLY A 586 31.01 -4.18 14.80
N MET A 587 30.79 -5.45 15.17
CA MET A 587 31.62 -6.57 14.69
C MET A 587 30.91 -7.36 13.60
N HIS A 588 31.59 -7.47 12.47
CA HIS A 588 31.19 -8.24 11.30
C HIS A 588 31.73 -9.65 11.42
N VAL A 589 30.87 -10.64 11.20
CA VAL A 589 31.23 -12.05 11.16
C VAL A 589 30.72 -12.67 9.87
N ILE A 590 31.65 -13.15 9.04
CA ILE A 590 31.35 -13.86 7.80
C ILE A 590 31.77 -15.31 7.95
N VAL A 591 30.91 -16.24 7.52
CA VAL A 591 31.13 -17.68 7.69
C VAL A 591 31.15 -18.39 6.34
N TYR A 592 32.22 -19.14 6.12
CA TYR A 592 32.44 -19.96 4.94
C TYR A 592 32.41 -21.44 5.31
N ASN A 593 31.68 -22.26 4.53
CA ASN A 593 31.65 -23.71 4.69
C ASN A 593 32.59 -24.36 3.67
N LYS A 594 33.67 -24.96 4.16
CA LYS A 594 34.71 -25.59 3.33
C LYS A 594 34.24 -26.86 2.62
N LYS A 595 33.22 -27.55 3.14
CA LYS A 595 32.68 -28.76 2.50
C LYS A 595 31.74 -28.45 1.34
N LYS A 596 31.01 -27.34 1.44
CA LYS A 596 30.08 -26.89 0.40
C LYS A 596 30.69 -25.86 -0.55
N HIS A 597 31.90 -25.40 -0.24
CA HIS A 597 32.62 -24.35 -0.94
C HIS A 597 31.78 -23.07 -1.14
N CYS A 598 31.01 -22.65 -0.14
CA CYS A 598 30.14 -21.48 -0.21
C CYS A 598 30.11 -20.68 1.10
N LEU A 599 29.75 -19.40 0.98
CA LEU A 599 29.38 -18.58 2.13
C LEU A 599 28.04 -19.09 2.67
N VAL A 600 27.95 -19.26 3.98
CA VAL A 600 26.73 -19.74 4.65
C VAL A 600 26.13 -18.69 5.55
N ASP A 601 26.90 -17.66 5.91
CA ASP A 601 26.34 -16.57 6.71
C ASP A 601 27.17 -15.28 6.69
N SER A 602 26.49 -14.17 6.96
CA SER A 602 27.06 -12.83 7.15
C SER A 602 26.21 -12.08 8.16
N VAL A 603 26.84 -11.62 9.22
CA VAL A 603 26.17 -11.04 10.39
C VAL A 603 26.96 -9.84 10.88
N THR A 604 26.25 -8.80 11.32
CA THR A 604 26.85 -7.63 11.96
C THR A 604 26.23 -7.45 13.35
N PHE A 605 27.06 -7.59 14.38
CA PHE A 605 26.67 -7.28 15.76
C PHE A 605 26.87 -5.79 16.00
N THR A 606 25.80 -5.01 15.82
CA THR A 606 25.88 -3.55 15.80
C THR A 606 25.95 -2.94 17.20
N LEU A 607 26.41 -1.69 17.29
CA LEU A 607 26.51 -0.92 18.55
C LEU A 607 25.16 -0.55 19.17
N TRP A 608 24.09 -0.61 18.36
CA TRP A 608 22.78 -0.05 18.69
C TRP A 608 21.67 -1.12 18.77
N CYS A 609 21.98 -2.38 18.50
CA CYS A 609 21.03 -3.49 18.58
C CYS A 609 21.19 -4.27 19.90
N ASP A 610 20.08 -4.81 20.39
CA ASP A 610 20.10 -5.80 21.48
C ASP A 610 20.86 -7.06 21.00
N ARG A 611 21.55 -7.73 21.92
CA ARG A 611 22.39 -8.92 21.65
C ARG A 611 21.60 -10.09 21.06
N ASN A 612 20.27 -9.99 21.11
CA ASN A 612 19.30 -10.94 20.59
C ASN A 612 19.00 -10.76 19.07
N PHE A 613 19.41 -9.64 18.46
CA PHE A 613 19.27 -9.39 17.03
C PHE A 613 20.61 -9.64 16.32
N ILE A 614 20.84 -10.90 15.97
CA ILE A 614 22.06 -11.34 15.29
C ILE A 614 22.02 -10.91 13.82
N ARG A 615 20.85 -10.98 13.18
CA ARG A 615 20.70 -10.74 11.74
C ARG A 615 20.01 -9.42 11.48
#